data_AF-A0A4Y7U6D0-F1
#
_entry.id   AF-A0A4Y7U6D0-F1
#
_cell.length_a   1.000
_cell.length_b   1.000
_cell.length_c   1.000
_cell.angle_alpha   90.00
_cell.angle_beta   90.00
_cell.angle_gamma   90.00
#
_symmetry.space_group_name_H-M   'P 1'
#
loop_
_entity.id
_entity.type
_entity.pdbx_description
1 polymer ?
#
loop_
_entity_poly.entity_id
_entity_poly.type
_entity_poly.pdbx_seq_one_letter_code
_entity_poly.pdbx_strand_id
1 'polypeptide(L)' 'MLTHGKEASTHGTFILNSGEEIYFAEMYKFENHKKDAKVKEITSYIIMKP' A
#
# COMPACT_ATOMS: atom_id res chain seq x y z
N MET A 1 2.41 -7.73 2.48
CA MET A 1 3.09 -7.01 1.39
C MET A 1 3.77 -7.99 0.46
N LEU A 2 3.55 -7.87 -0.85
CA LEU A 2 4.23 -8.61 -1.90
C LEU A 2 5.23 -7.70 -2.59
N THR A 3 6.38 -8.23 -3.02
CA THR A 3 7.46 -7.43 -3.62
C THR A 3 7.97 -8.08 -4.91
N HIS A 4 8.27 -7.28 -5.93
CA HIS A 4 8.96 -7.71 -7.14
C HIS A 4 9.86 -6.61 -7.69
N GLY A 5 11.17 -6.86 -7.74
CA GLY A 5 12.15 -5.87 -8.24
C GLY A 5 12.13 -4.57 -7.44
N LYS A 6 11.74 -3.47 -8.08
CA LYS A 6 11.63 -2.13 -7.47
C LYS A 6 10.19 -1.74 -7.12
N GLU A 7 9.30 -2.72 -7.05
CA GLU A 7 7.86 -2.53 -6.84
C GLU A 7 7.38 -3.39 -5.68
N ALA A 8 6.39 -2.90 -4.94
CA ALA A 8 5.68 -3.69 -3.95
C ALA A 8 4.20 -3.32 -3.93
N SER A 9 3.38 -4.21 -3.38
CA SER A 9 1.97 -3.96 -3.14
C SER A 9 1.52 -4.49 -1.79
N THR A 10 0.56 -3.79 -1.20
CA THR A 10 -0.16 -4.28 -0.02
C THR A 10 -1.63 -3.90 -0.13
N HIS A 11 -2.48 -4.64 0.56
CA HIS A 11 -3.89 -4.29 0.71
C HIS A 11 -4.32 -4.60 2.15
N GLY A 12 -5.40 -4.00 2.58
CA GLY A 12 -5.94 -4.23 3.91
C GLY A 12 -7.22 -3.46 4.18
N THR A 13 -7.62 -3.50 5.45
CA THR A 13 -8.81 -2.84 5.97
C THR A 13 -8.43 -2.06 7.21
N PHE A 14 -8.79 -0.78 7.25
CA PHE A 14 -8.83 -0.02 8.50
C PHE A 14 -10.18 -0.29 9.17
N ILE A 15 -10.14 -0.77 10.42
CA ILE A 15 -11.31 -0.87 11.27
C ILE A 15 -11.25 0.33 12.22
N LEU A 16 -12.14 1.30 12.00
CA LEU A 16 -12.21 2.50 12.83
C LEU A 16 -12.84 2.16 14.19
N ASN A 17 -12.63 3.02 15.19
CA ASN A 17 -13.26 2.86 16.51
C ASN A 17 -14.80 2.85 16.45
N SER A 18 -15.40 3.40 15.39
CA SER A 18 -16.83 3.34 15.11
C SER A 18 -17.32 1.96 14.64
N GLY A 19 -16.40 1.05 14.29
CA GLY A 19 -16.69 -0.21 13.60
C GLY A 19 -16.78 -0.09 12.08
N GLU A 20 -16.60 1.11 11.53
CA GLU A 20 -16.55 1.33 10.08
C GLU A 20 -15.29 0.72 9.45
N GLU A 21 -15.47 0.09 8.29
CA GLU A 21 -14.39 -0.53 7.52
C GLU A 21 -14.04 0.30 6.28
N ILE A 22 -12.78 0.73 6.20
CA ILE A 22 -12.21 1.36 4.99
C ILE A 22 -11.22 0.39 4.36
N TYR A 23 -11.47 -0.03 3.13
CA TYR A 23 -10.54 -0.92 2.42
C TYR A 23 -9.52 -0.08 1.66
N PHE A 24 -8.30 -0.60 1.54
CA PHE A 24 -7.25 0.07 0.80
C PHE A 24 -6.37 -0.91 0.01
N ALA A 25 -5.76 -0.38 -1.05
CA ALA A 25 -4.64 -0.99 -1.75
C ALA A 25 -3.56 0.06 -1.95
N GLU A 26 -2.30 -0.29 -1.67
CA GLU A 26 -1.15 0.58 -1.89
C GLU A 26 -0.16 -0.09 -2.85
N MET A 27 0.34 0.73 -3.76
CA MET A 27 1.41 0.37 -4.69
C MET A 27 2.62 1.21 -4.35
N TYR A 28 3.76 0.55 -4.17
CA TYR A 28 5.02 1.16 -3.77
C TYR A 28 6.01 1.07 -4.93
N LYS A 29 6.73 2.15 -5.15
CA LYS A 29 7.86 2.20 -6.07
C LYS A 29 9.12 2.57 -5.30
N PHE A 30 10.15 1.75 -5.42
CA PHE A 30 11.47 1.99 -4.84
C PHE A 30 12.37 2.66 -5.87
N GLU A 31 13.43 3.33 -5.39
CA GLU A 31 14.44 3.94 -6.27
C GLU A 31 15.12 2.92 -7.19
N ASN A 32 15.34 1.69 -6.70
CA ASN A 32 15.94 0.57 -7.41
C ASN A 32 15.56 -0.78 -6.73
N HIS A 33 16.19 -1.88 -7.14
CA HIS A 33 15.86 -3.25 -6.68
C HIS A 33 16.73 -3.76 -5.51
N LYS A 34 17.62 -2.92 -4.95
CA LYS A 34 18.45 -3.31 -3.80
C LYS A 34 17.59 -3.42 -2.54
N LYS A 35 18.03 -4.26 -1.60
CA LYS A 35 17.28 -4.54 -0.35
C LYS A 35 17.13 -3.31 0.56
N ASP A 36 18.01 -2.33 0.41
CA ASP A 36 18.06 -1.07 1.15
C ASP A 36 17.54 0.13 0.33
N ALA A 37 16.95 -0.12 -0.84
CA ALA A 37 16.39 0.94 -1.67
C ALA A 37 15.28 1.69 -0.92
N LYS A 38 15.32 3.02 -0.98
CA LYS A 38 14.29 3.86 -0.38
C LYS A 38 13.00 3.83 -1.21
N VAL A 39 11.88 4.04 -0.54
CA VAL A 39 10.60 4.27 -1.21
C VAL A 39 10.67 5.63 -1.91
N LYS A 40 10.38 5.63 -3.22
CA LYS A 40 10.32 6.82 -4.06
C LYS A 40 8.90 7.36 -4.16
N GLU A 41 7.91 6.47 -4.24
CA GLU A 41 6.51 6.82 -4.48
C GLU A 41 5.59 5.79 -3.83
N ILE A 42 4.46 6.25 -3.31
CA ILE A 42 3.36 5.42 -2.83
C ILE A 42 2.09 5.94 -3.51
N THR A 43 1.37 5.05 -4.19
CA THR A 43 0.02 5.31 -4.72
C THR A 43 -0.98 4.56 -3.87
N SER A 44 -1.90 5.28 -3.23
CA SER A 44 -2.93 4.71 -2.35
C SER A 44 -4.30 4.77 -3.02
N TYR A 45 -4.98 3.63 -3.10
CA TYR A 45 -6.38 3.52 -3.49
C TYR A 45 -7.21 3.29 -2.24
N ILE A 46 -8.09 4.26 -1.93
CA ILE A 46 -9.00 4.18 -0.80
C ILE A 46 -10.38 3.81 -1.33
N ILE A 47 -10.94 2.72 -0.80
CA ILE A 47 -12.23 2.17 -1.22
C ILE A 47 -13.21 2.38 -0.08
N MET A 48 -14.09 3.35 -0.26
CA MET A 48 -15.19 3.64 0.67
C MET A 48 -16.47 3.02 0.10
N LYS A 49 -17.28 2.42 0.98
CA LYS A 49 -18.63 2.01 0.59
C LYS A 49 -19.47 3.27 0.31
N PRO A 50 -20.38 3.24 -0.68
CA PRO A 50 -21.27 4.36 -0.98
C PRO A 50 -22.19 4.72 0.19
#